data_AF-A0A915M4M3-F1
#
_entry.id   AF-A0A915M4M3-F1
#
_cell.length_a   1.000
_cell.length_b   1.000
_cell.length_c   1.000
_cell.angle_alpha   90.00
_cell.angle_beta   90.00
_cell.angle_gamma   90.00
#
_symmetry.space_group_name_H-M   'P 1'
#
loop_
_entity.id
_entity.type
_entity.pdbx_description
1 polymer ?
#
loop_
_entity_poly.entity_id
_entity_poly.type
_entity_poly.pdbx_seq_one_letter_code
_entity_poly.pdbx_strand_id
1 'polypeptide(L)'
;MSSFTSVIVDCDSTNWGMLISKYPETNVLEDIFSAVIALSGGAKLANKKFQEVETDKTALDFAKSLEIFLRKKLEENVNYEEPASSQYSGAISLSICAFNKYSKQYSNSSGSIIIINLAQNLSNEHSTLMNLFFAAKHSSLVVNSVSLNGNVPILQQASDITGGTNVVLDNIKLLAQTVL
;
A
#
# COMPACT_ATOMS: atom_id res chain seq x y z
N MET A 1 -1.77 -17.59 -15.32
CA MET A 1 -2.09 -17.53 -13.88
C MET A 1 -2.77 -16.21 -13.63
N SER A 2 -3.94 -16.23 -13.01
CA SER A 2 -4.70 -15.01 -12.70
C SER A 2 -4.22 -14.51 -11.33
N SER A 3 -3.54 -13.35 -11.31
CA SER A 3 -2.92 -12.81 -10.09
C SER A 3 -3.84 -11.80 -9.42
N PHE A 4 -4.03 -11.94 -8.11
CA PHE A 4 -4.73 -10.95 -7.30
C PHE A 4 -3.73 -10.03 -6.61
N THR A 5 -3.89 -8.73 -6.77
CA THR A 5 -3.07 -7.74 -6.06
C THR A 5 -3.99 -6.78 -5.31
N SER A 6 -3.74 -6.60 -4.02
CA SER A 6 -4.42 -5.63 -3.19
C SER A 6 -3.41 -4.65 -2.62
N VAL A 7 -3.70 -3.35 -2.73
CA VAL A 7 -2.85 -2.29 -2.19
C VAL A 7 -3.58 -1.64 -1.02
N ILE A 8 -2.89 -1.55 0.12
CA ILE A 8 -3.36 -0.91 1.35
C ILE A 8 -2.44 0.29 1.58
N VAL A 9 -3.03 1.49 1.67
CA VAL A 9 -2.28 2.73 1.88
C VAL A 9 -2.77 3.37 3.16
N ASP A 10 -1.83 3.71 4.04
CA ASP A 10 -2.12 4.50 5.23
C ASP A 10 -2.63 5.89 4.82
N CYS A 11 -3.74 6.34 5.40
CA CYS A 11 -4.40 7.61 5.07
C CYS A 11 -4.46 8.56 6.27
N ASP A 12 -3.66 8.35 7.32
CA ASP A 12 -3.59 9.26 8.47
C ASP A 12 -2.89 10.58 8.09
N SER A 13 -3.68 11.65 8.06
CA SER A 13 -3.25 13.02 7.72
C SER A 13 -2.05 13.50 8.54
N THR A 14 -1.90 13.03 9.79
CA THR A 14 -0.80 13.39 10.68
C THR A 14 0.52 12.80 10.19
N ASN A 15 0.51 11.51 9.84
CA ASN A 15 1.70 10.81 9.32
C ASN A 15 2.10 11.37 7.95
N TRP A 16 1.12 11.71 7.11
CA TRP A 16 1.35 12.40 5.84
C TRP A 16 1.94 13.81 6.04
N GLY A 17 1.42 14.59 6.98
CA GLY A 17 1.95 15.92 7.32
C GLY A 17 3.39 15.88 7.86
N MET A 18 3.70 14.91 8.71
CA MET A 18 5.08 14.68 9.17
C MET A 18 6.01 14.25 8.03
N LEU A 19 5.53 13.44 7.09
CA LEU A 19 6.34 13.02 5.96
C LEU A 19 6.63 14.19 5.01
N ILE A 20 5.63 15.05 4.75
CA ILE A 20 5.78 16.26 3.93
C ILE A 20 6.74 17.25 4.61
N SER A 21 6.66 17.43 5.94
CA SER A 21 7.58 18.32 6.65
C SER A 21 9.01 17.77 6.71
N LYS A 22 9.17 16.45 6.71
CA LYS A 22 10.49 15.77 6.64
C LYS A 22 11.12 15.87 5.25
N TYR A 23 10.33 15.90 4.19
CA TYR A 23 10.81 15.97 2.80
C TYR A 23 10.14 17.11 2.01
N PRO A 24 10.43 18.38 2.33
CA PRO A 24 9.78 19.54 1.72
C PRO A 24 10.14 19.75 0.25
N GLU A 25 11.26 19.20 -0.21
CA GLU A 25 11.72 19.31 -1.62
C GLU A 25 11.10 18.26 -2.56
N THR A 26 10.35 17.30 -2.03
CA THR A 26 9.72 16.24 -2.83
C THR A 26 8.21 16.35 -2.78
N ASN A 27 7.56 16.19 -3.94
CA ASN A 27 6.12 15.98 -3.99
C ASN A 27 5.79 14.56 -3.54
N VAL A 28 5.90 14.32 -2.23
CA VAL A 28 5.68 13.02 -1.57
C VAL A 28 4.36 12.37 -1.98
N LEU A 29 3.31 13.18 -2.10
CA LEU A 29 1.99 12.73 -2.54
C LEU A 29 2.03 12.20 -3.98
N GLU A 30 2.63 12.93 -4.91
CA GLU A 30 2.74 12.55 -6.32
C GLU A 30 3.59 11.28 -6.48
N ASP A 31 4.67 11.15 -5.73
CA ASP A 31 5.56 9.98 -5.80
C ASP A 31 4.86 8.72 -5.27
N ILE A 32 4.12 8.83 -4.15
CA ILE A 32 3.35 7.71 -3.60
C ILE A 32 2.18 7.34 -4.52
N PHE A 33 1.45 8.33 -5.05
CA PHE A 33 0.38 8.06 -6.01
C PHE A 33 0.89 7.40 -7.27
N SER A 34 2.03 7.88 -7.81
CA SER A 34 2.67 7.26 -8.97
C SER A 34 3.03 5.80 -8.74
N ALA A 35 3.54 5.45 -7.56
CA ALA A 35 3.83 4.06 -7.21
C ALA A 35 2.57 3.20 -7.05
N VAL A 36 1.52 3.72 -6.40
CA VAL A 36 0.23 3.00 -6.26
C VAL A 36 -0.43 2.78 -7.62
N ILE A 37 -0.35 3.75 -8.54
CA ILE A 37 -0.87 3.62 -9.90
C ILE A 37 -0.08 2.56 -10.68
N ALA A 38 1.26 2.55 -10.56
CA ALA A 38 2.10 1.53 -11.18
C ALA A 38 1.72 0.11 -10.71
N LEU A 39 1.43 -0.06 -9.41
CA LEU A 39 0.99 -1.33 -8.82
C LEU A 39 -0.41 -1.78 -9.22
N SER A 40 -1.35 -0.85 -9.33
CA SER A 40 -2.77 -1.15 -9.53
C SER A 40 -3.14 -1.39 -10.99
N GLY A 41 -2.33 -0.90 -11.95
CA GLY A 41 -2.70 -0.95 -13.36
C GLY A 41 -1.57 -1.11 -14.38
N GLY A 42 -0.28 -1.14 -14.01
CA GLY A 42 0.73 -1.38 -15.03
C GLY A 42 2.17 -1.26 -14.60
N ALA A 43 2.87 -2.40 -14.65
CA ALA A 43 4.31 -2.52 -14.85
C ALA A 43 4.84 -1.80 -16.13
N LYS A 44 4.02 -0.96 -16.79
CA LYS A 44 4.41 -0.08 -17.90
C LYS A 44 4.48 1.41 -17.53
N LEU A 45 3.97 1.85 -16.36
CA LEU A 45 3.87 3.28 -16.06
C LEU A 45 5.12 3.88 -15.39
N ALA A 46 5.85 3.14 -14.56
CA ALA A 46 6.86 3.75 -13.70
C ALA A 46 8.31 3.70 -14.24
N ASN A 47 8.53 3.21 -15.48
CA ASN A 47 9.88 3.15 -16.06
C ASN A 47 10.17 4.13 -17.21
N LYS A 48 9.27 5.09 -17.48
CA LYS A 48 9.59 6.24 -18.31
C LYS A 48 9.35 7.51 -17.51
N LYS A 49 10.46 8.17 -17.15
CA LYS A 49 10.49 9.64 -17.02
C LYS A 49 9.48 10.23 -17.98
N PHE A 50 8.56 11.05 -17.47
CA PHE A 50 7.82 12.11 -18.19
C PHE A 50 8.23 12.30 -19.66
N GLN A 51 7.83 11.37 -20.51
CA GLN A 51 8.00 11.43 -21.95
C GLN A 51 6.92 10.54 -22.54
N GLU A 52 5.89 11.23 -23.01
CA GLU A 52 4.87 10.84 -23.99
C GLU A 52 4.99 9.38 -24.45
N VAL A 53 4.18 8.50 -23.88
CA VAL A 53 3.81 7.26 -24.55
C VAL A 53 2.33 7.01 -24.27
N GLU A 54 1.57 6.95 -25.36
CA GLU A 54 0.15 6.63 -25.46
C GLU A 54 -0.37 5.73 -24.33
N THR A 55 -1.02 6.34 -23.35
CA THR A 55 -1.73 5.65 -22.28
C THR A 55 -3.16 5.35 -22.75
N ASP A 56 -3.59 4.10 -22.58
CA ASP A 56 -4.99 3.71 -22.68
C ASP A 56 -5.82 4.64 -21.78
N LYS A 57 -6.79 5.37 -22.35
CA LYS A 57 -7.57 6.42 -21.66
C LYS A 57 -8.12 5.95 -20.30
N THR A 58 -8.48 4.67 -20.22
CA THR A 58 -9.02 3.99 -19.03
C THR A 58 -8.04 3.95 -17.85
N ALA A 59 -6.73 3.76 -18.10
CA ALA A 59 -5.73 3.70 -17.04
C ALA A 59 -5.41 5.10 -16.47
N LEU A 60 -5.43 6.12 -17.34
CA LEU A 60 -5.25 7.51 -16.95
C LEU A 60 -6.45 8.03 -16.14
N ASP A 61 -7.67 7.65 -16.55
CA ASP A 61 -8.89 8.02 -15.84
C ASP A 61 -9.01 7.33 -14.48
N PHE A 62 -8.55 6.07 -14.36
CA PHE A 62 -8.44 5.37 -13.09
C PHE A 62 -7.43 6.05 -12.15
N ALA A 63 -6.25 6.38 -12.67
CA ALA A 63 -5.19 7.08 -11.92
C ALA A 63 -5.69 8.41 -11.34
N LYS A 64 -6.35 9.24 -12.15
CA LYS A 64 -6.96 10.51 -11.70
C LYS A 64 -8.06 10.29 -10.68
N SER A 65 -8.91 9.29 -10.88
CA SER A 65 -9.99 8.98 -9.93
C SER A 65 -9.44 8.52 -8.58
N LEU A 66 -8.37 7.73 -8.59
CA LEU A 66 -7.67 7.25 -7.40
C LEU A 66 -6.98 8.41 -6.66
N GLU A 67 -6.34 9.31 -7.40
CA GLU A 67 -5.72 10.51 -6.85
C GLU A 67 -6.76 11.40 -6.14
N ILE A 68 -7.89 11.68 -6.80
CA ILE A 68 -8.99 12.46 -6.22
C ILE A 68 -9.54 11.77 -4.96
N PHE A 69 -9.72 10.45 -5.00
CA PHE A 69 -10.22 9.68 -3.85
C PHE A 69 -9.27 9.76 -2.64
N LEU A 70 -7.96 9.60 -2.87
CA LEU A 70 -6.96 9.64 -1.81
C LEU A 70 -6.83 11.06 -1.24
N ARG A 71 -6.81 12.10 -2.08
CA ARG A 71 -6.81 13.50 -1.62
C ARG A 71 -8.02 13.79 -0.74
N LYS A 72 -9.22 13.38 -1.17
CA LYS A 72 -10.44 13.55 -0.39
C LYS A 72 -10.37 12.82 0.96
N LYS A 73 -9.84 11.59 0.99
CA LYS A 73 -9.68 10.83 2.23
C LYS A 73 -8.68 11.46 3.19
N LEU A 74 -7.61 12.05 2.67
CA LEU A 74 -6.65 12.81 3.47
C LEU A 74 -7.30 14.06 4.06
N GLU A 75 -8.05 14.82 3.25
CA GLU A 75 -8.78 16.02 3.70
C GLU A 75 -9.82 15.70 4.79
N GLU A 76 -10.57 14.61 4.65
CA GLU A 76 -11.53 14.14 5.66
C GLU A 76 -10.84 13.82 7.01
N ASN A 77 -9.58 13.38 6.98
CA ASN A 77 -8.80 13.04 8.18
C ASN A 77 -8.08 14.25 8.82
N VAL A 78 -8.11 15.45 8.23
CA VAL A 78 -7.50 16.65 8.84
C VAL A 78 -8.29 17.17 10.05
N ASN A 79 -9.58 16.81 10.15
CA ASN A 79 -10.50 17.35 11.16
C ASN A 79 -10.54 16.59 12.50
N TYR A 80 -9.69 15.59 12.70
CA TYR A 80 -9.62 14.85 13.96
C TYR A 80 -8.51 15.43 14.85
N GLU A 81 -8.88 15.98 16.01
CA GLU A 81 -7.96 16.58 16.99
C GLU A 81 -7.08 15.53 17.71
N GLU A 82 -7.41 14.24 17.61
CA GLU A 82 -6.60 13.14 18.15
C GLU A 82 -5.85 12.42 17.03
N PRO A 83 -4.57 12.05 17.22
CA PRO A 83 -3.84 11.24 16.27
C PRO A 83 -4.52 9.88 16.14
N ALA A 84 -5.25 9.68 15.05
CA ALA A 84 -5.89 8.41 14.75
C ALA A 84 -4.79 7.35 14.57
N SER A 85 -4.74 6.37 15.48
CA SER A 85 -3.83 5.24 15.29
C SER A 85 -4.20 4.53 13.99
N SER A 86 -3.26 4.41 13.04
CA SER A 86 -3.51 3.67 11.79
C SER A 86 -3.91 2.23 12.10
N GLN A 87 -5.09 1.83 11.62
CA GLN A 87 -5.63 0.48 11.79
C GLN A 87 -5.63 -0.24 10.44
N TYR A 88 -4.88 -1.34 10.34
CA TYR A 88 -4.75 -2.13 9.12
C TYR A 88 -5.58 -3.42 9.15
N SER A 89 -6.00 -3.85 10.34
CA SER A 89 -6.71 -5.13 10.52
C SER A 89 -7.94 -5.27 9.63
N GLY A 90 -8.78 -4.23 9.54
CA GLY A 90 -9.96 -4.19 8.69
C GLY A 90 -9.62 -4.27 7.19
N ALA A 91 -8.64 -3.50 6.75
CA ALA A 91 -8.21 -3.49 5.35
C ALA A 91 -7.64 -4.85 4.92
N ILE A 92 -6.76 -5.45 5.74
CA ILE A 92 -6.17 -6.77 5.46
C ILE A 92 -7.26 -7.85 5.45
N SER A 93 -8.21 -7.80 6.39
CA SER A 93 -9.33 -8.74 6.43
C SER A 93 -10.18 -8.68 5.16
N LEU A 94 -10.45 -7.46 4.66
CA LEU A 94 -11.17 -7.26 3.40
C LEU A 94 -10.38 -7.79 2.21
N SER A 95 -9.07 -7.56 2.16
CA SER A 95 -8.20 -8.09 1.09
C SER A 95 -8.20 -9.62 1.07
N ILE A 96 -8.09 -10.28 2.23
CA ILE A 96 -8.17 -11.75 2.34
C ILE A 96 -9.55 -12.25 1.90
N CYS A 97 -10.63 -11.59 2.33
CA CYS A 97 -11.99 -11.96 1.94
C CYS A 97 -12.21 -11.81 0.43
N ALA A 98 -11.74 -10.70 -0.16
CA ALA A 98 -11.80 -10.45 -1.59
C ALA A 98 -11.01 -11.50 -2.38
N PHE A 99 -9.81 -11.86 -1.91
CA PHE A 99 -9.04 -12.94 -2.50
C PHE A 99 -9.74 -14.30 -2.38
N ASN A 100 -10.32 -14.64 -1.22
CA ASN A 100 -11.03 -15.90 -1.05
C ASN A 100 -12.27 -16.00 -1.96
N LYS A 101 -12.89 -14.87 -2.31
CA LYS A 101 -13.94 -14.82 -3.33
C LYS A 101 -13.37 -15.03 -4.74
N TYR A 102 -12.20 -14.45 -5.02
CA TYR A 102 -11.48 -14.60 -6.28
C TYR A 102 -10.96 -16.03 -6.50
N SER A 103 -10.37 -16.66 -5.49
CA SER A 103 -9.82 -18.01 -5.55
C SER A 103 -10.88 -19.09 -5.74
N LYS A 104 -12.13 -18.83 -5.34
CA LYS A 104 -13.28 -19.68 -5.66
C LYS A 104 -13.63 -19.65 -7.15
N GLN A 105 -13.35 -18.55 -7.84
CA GLN A 105 -13.61 -18.40 -9.28
C GLN A 105 -12.44 -18.88 -10.14
N TYR A 106 -11.21 -18.78 -9.62
CA TYR A 106 -9.98 -19.16 -10.33
C TYR A 106 -9.17 -20.17 -9.53
N SER A 107 -9.12 -21.42 -10.00
CA SER A 107 -8.29 -22.46 -9.37
C SER A 107 -6.80 -22.15 -9.52
N ASN A 108 -6.00 -22.49 -8.50
CA ASN A 108 -4.56 -22.18 -8.42
C ASN A 108 -4.24 -20.67 -8.51
N SER A 109 -5.13 -19.81 -8.00
CA SER A 109 -4.84 -18.39 -7.84
C SER A 109 -3.82 -18.15 -6.73
N SER A 110 -2.83 -17.30 -6.98
CA SER A 110 -1.99 -16.70 -5.95
C SER A 110 -2.23 -15.19 -5.92
N GLY A 111 -1.86 -14.54 -4.82
CA GLY A 111 -1.98 -13.11 -4.73
C GLY A 111 -1.02 -12.47 -3.76
N SER A 112 -0.97 -11.14 -3.81
CA SER A 112 -0.12 -10.33 -2.96
C SER A 112 -0.90 -9.16 -2.37
N ILE A 113 -0.67 -8.89 -1.10
CA ILE A 113 -1.10 -7.67 -0.41
C ILE A 113 0.13 -6.78 -0.30
N ILE A 114 0.03 -5.52 -0.73
CA ILE A 114 1.08 -4.52 -0.64
C ILE A 114 0.64 -3.46 0.34
N ILE A 115 1.38 -3.28 1.42
CA ILE A 115 1.09 -2.31 2.48
C ILE A 115 2.07 -1.14 2.35
N ILE A 116 1.56 0.05 2.08
CA ILE A 116 2.33 1.31 2.14
C ILE A 116 2.05 1.93 3.51
N ASN A 117 3.04 1.80 4.40
CA ASN A 117 2.94 2.19 5.79
C ASN A 117 3.64 3.52 6.06
N LEU A 118 2.92 4.43 6.71
CA LEU A 118 3.40 5.73 7.17
C LEU A 118 3.40 5.84 8.71
N ALA A 119 2.64 4.98 9.39
CA ALA A 119 2.61 4.87 10.83
C ALA A 119 3.90 4.28 11.42
N GLN A 120 4.30 4.78 12.59
CA GLN A 120 5.45 4.27 13.35
C GLN A 120 5.08 3.17 14.34
N ASN A 121 3.81 3.06 14.74
CA ASN A 121 3.39 2.15 15.80
C ASN A 121 2.07 1.45 15.47
N LEU A 122 2.11 0.10 15.50
CA LEU A 122 0.97 -0.79 15.28
C LEU A 122 0.73 -1.74 16.46
N SER A 123 1.27 -1.41 17.63
CA SER A 123 1.21 -2.28 18.81
C SER A 123 -0.23 -2.59 19.26
N ASN A 124 -1.16 -1.66 19.05
CA ASN A 124 -2.57 -1.81 19.46
C ASN A 124 -3.28 -2.95 18.71
N GLU A 125 -2.85 -3.27 17.49
CA GLU A 125 -3.46 -4.33 16.67
C GLU A 125 -2.58 -5.59 16.57
N HIS A 126 -1.52 -5.69 17.38
CA HIS A 126 -0.50 -6.72 17.18
C HIS A 126 -1.07 -8.14 17.08
N SER A 127 -1.89 -8.54 18.06
CA SER A 127 -2.51 -9.87 18.10
C SER A 127 -3.41 -10.12 16.87
N THR A 128 -4.22 -9.13 16.51
CA THR A 128 -5.14 -9.21 15.39
C THR A 128 -4.39 -9.32 14.05
N LEU A 129 -3.38 -8.48 13.84
CA LEU A 129 -2.57 -8.48 12.62
C LEU A 129 -1.82 -9.79 12.44
N MET A 130 -1.22 -10.33 13.51
CA MET A 130 -0.54 -11.63 13.46
C MET A 130 -1.48 -12.76 13.03
N ASN A 131 -2.70 -12.81 13.58
CA ASN A 131 -3.70 -13.80 13.15
C ASN A 131 -4.08 -13.63 11.67
N LEU A 132 -4.18 -12.39 11.19
CA LEU A 132 -4.46 -12.10 9.79
C LEU A 132 -3.30 -12.49 8.86
N PHE A 133 -2.05 -12.32 9.27
CA PHE A 133 -0.90 -12.75 8.46
C PHE A 133 -0.80 -14.27 8.34
N PHE A 134 -1.12 -15.00 9.40
CA PHE A 134 -1.25 -16.46 9.32
C PHE A 134 -2.39 -16.89 8.41
N ALA A 135 -3.54 -16.20 8.48
CA ALA A 135 -4.66 -16.45 7.58
C ALA A 135 -4.29 -16.15 6.11
N ALA A 136 -3.58 -15.06 5.85
CA ALA A 136 -3.07 -14.70 4.53
C ALA A 136 -2.15 -15.80 3.97
N LYS A 137 -1.19 -16.28 4.79
CA LYS A 137 -0.30 -17.39 4.40
C LYS A 137 -1.07 -18.66 4.05
N HIS A 138 -2.07 -19.02 4.85
CA HIS A 138 -2.92 -20.18 4.59
C HIS A 138 -3.72 -20.03 3.28
N SER A 139 -4.16 -18.81 2.96
CA SER A 139 -4.81 -18.48 1.69
C SER A 139 -3.83 -18.30 0.52
N SER A 140 -2.54 -18.65 0.62
CA SER A 140 -1.56 -18.42 -0.47
C SER A 140 -1.40 -16.96 -0.90
N LEU A 141 -1.61 -16.03 0.05
CA LEU A 141 -1.33 -14.61 -0.12
C LEU A 141 0.04 -14.25 0.47
N VAL A 142 0.78 -13.45 -0.28
CA VAL A 142 2.06 -12.88 0.16
C VAL A 142 1.85 -11.45 0.64
N VAL A 143 2.48 -11.05 1.75
CA VAL A 143 2.39 -9.68 2.27
C VAL A 143 3.72 -8.97 2.05
N ASN A 144 3.69 -7.99 1.15
CA ASN A 144 4.78 -7.06 0.92
C ASN A 144 4.49 -5.77 1.68
N SER A 145 5.49 -5.21 2.33
CA SER A 145 5.35 -3.97 3.08
C SER A 145 6.43 -2.97 2.69
N VAL A 146 6.04 -1.70 2.64
CA VAL A 146 6.91 -0.58 2.37
C VAL A 146 6.69 0.44 3.47
N SER A 147 7.71 0.64 4.30
CA SER A 147 7.65 1.55 5.44
C SER A 147 8.43 2.83 5.11
N LEU A 148 7.74 3.96 5.07
CA LEU A 148 8.29 5.26 4.69
C LEU A 148 8.76 6.10 5.88
N ASN A 149 8.34 5.72 7.08
CA ASN A 149 8.57 6.47 8.30
C ASN A 149 9.10 5.56 9.40
N GLY A 150 10.27 4.96 9.16
CA GLY A 150 10.93 4.08 10.11
C GLY A 150 10.51 2.61 10.00
N ASN A 151 11.21 1.76 10.75
CA ASN A 151 10.98 0.33 10.73
C ASN A 151 9.81 -0.05 11.63
N VAL A 152 8.88 -0.85 11.11
CA VAL A 152 7.75 -1.39 11.84
C VAL A 152 7.92 -2.91 11.97
N PRO A 153 8.37 -3.42 13.13
CA PRO A 153 8.75 -4.83 13.29
C PRO A 153 7.63 -5.83 12.97
N ILE A 154 6.37 -5.44 13.18
CA ILE A 154 5.23 -6.31 12.87
C ILE A 154 5.03 -6.51 11.36
N LEU A 155 5.34 -5.50 10.54
CA LEU A 155 5.27 -5.63 9.08
C LEU A 155 6.44 -6.46 8.53
N GLN A 156 7.60 -6.38 9.17
CA GLN A 156 8.71 -7.31 8.90
C GLN A 156 8.29 -8.75 9.18
N GLN A 157 7.68 -9.02 10.34
CA GLN A 157 7.17 -10.35 10.68
C GLN A 157 6.12 -10.84 9.67
N ALA A 158 5.25 -9.94 9.19
CA ALA A 158 4.26 -10.27 8.16
C ALA A 158 4.93 -10.81 6.89
N SER A 159 5.98 -10.13 6.42
CA SER A 159 6.77 -10.56 5.27
C SER A 159 7.48 -11.89 5.53
N ASP A 160 8.07 -12.09 6.71
CA ASP A 160 8.75 -13.35 7.07
C ASP A 160 7.77 -14.55 7.12
N ILE A 161 6.56 -14.36 7.68
CA ILE A 161 5.53 -15.41 7.76
C ILE A 161 5.00 -15.78 6.37
N THR A 162 4.72 -14.76 5.56
CA THR A 162 4.06 -14.96 4.27
C THR A 162 5.04 -15.31 3.15
N GLY A 163 6.33 -14.99 3.31
CA GLY A 163 7.37 -15.10 2.29
C GLY A 163 7.42 -13.89 1.36
N GLY A 164 6.99 -12.72 1.85
CA GLY A 164 7.02 -11.46 1.13
C GLY A 164 8.26 -10.63 1.42
N THR A 165 8.23 -9.38 0.98
CA THR A 165 9.34 -8.42 1.14
C THR A 165 8.92 -7.24 2.00
N ASN A 166 9.72 -6.91 3.01
CA ASN A 166 9.62 -5.63 3.73
C ASN A 166 10.76 -4.71 3.30
N VAL A 167 10.42 -3.48 2.95
CA VAL A 167 11.38 -2.45 2.56
C VAL A 167 11.16 -1.24 3.44
N VAL A 168 12.21 -0.84 4.15
CA VAL A 168 12.25 0.43 4.87
C VAL A 168 12.94 1.44 3.96
N LEU A 169 12.23 2.52 3.61
CA LEU A 169 12.74 3.55 2.71
C LEU A 169 13.08 4.81 3.48
N ASP A 170 14.35 5.17 3.43
CA ASP A 170 14.84 6.47 3.91
C ASP A 170 14.69 7.57 2.85
N ASN A 171 14.33 7.22 1.61
CA ASN A 171 14.11 8.17 0.53
C ASN A 171 12.89 7.78 -0.31
N ILE A 172 11.90 8.68 -0.39
CA ILE A 172 10.62 8.47 -1.08
C ILE A 172 10.81 8.33 -2.60
N LYS A 173 11.87 8.92 -3.18
CA LYS A 173 12.17 8.77 -4.61
C LYS A 173 12.49 7.33 -5.01
N LEU A 174 12.93 6.49 -4.06
CA LEU A 174 13.20 5.07 -4.28
C LEU A 174 11.93 4.21 -4.24
N LEU A 175 10.79 4.77 -3.80
CA LEU A 175 9.51 4.05 -3.71
C LEU A 175 9.12 3.48 -5.08
N ALA A 176 9.12 4.30 -6.14
CA ALA A 176 8.75 3.85 -7.48
C ALA A 176 9.70 2.78 -8.06
N GLN A 177 10.98 2.77 -7.66
CA GLN A 177 11.97 1.79 -8.09
C GLN A 177 11.90 0.48 -7.32
N THR A 178 11.45 0.53 -6.07
CA THR A 178 11.44 -0.63 -5.17
C THR A 178 10.11 -1.39 -5.21
N VAL A 179 9.07 -0.70 -5.66
CA VAL A 179 7.70 -1.23 -5.77
C VAL A 179 7.43 -1.86 -7.15
N LEU A 180 8.21 -1.49 -8.18
CA LEU A 180 8.25 -2.11 -9.51
C LEU A 180 9.20 -3.32 -9.55
#